data_AF-A5FWW4-F1
#
_entry.id   AF-A5FWW4-F1
#
_cell.length_a   1.000
_cell.length_b   1.000
_cell.length_c   1.000
_cell.angle_alpha   90.00
_cell.angle_beta   90.00
_cell.angle_gamma   90.00
#
_symmetry.space_group_name_H-M   'P 1'
#
loop_
_entity.id
_entity.type
_entity.pdbx_description
1 polymer ?
#
loop_
_entity_poly.entity_id
_entity_poly.type
_entity_poly.pdbx_seq_one_letter_code
_entity_poly.pdbx_strand_id
1 'polypeptide(L)'
;MAILEITSDQLRQIGYYKMMRTFLMFPRKGWHIRVDHKPVNQRGDHSLQLKNSKGKLTDNRGYKIRSFHIKRDNNSSFISEIEGNYFGKKIVIEDSKYVYFVYAGGGVWQPIWGYGKLEEKHKGETIWRPDNTEIDIDTWGFACKNARWFLDQMTKATKCEHGLACGPIRGAQAHLFSQL
;
A
#
# COMPACT_ATOMS: atom_id res chain seq x y z
N MET A 1 -13.82 -8.94 -3.81
CA MET A 1 -12.57 -8.97 -2.97
C MET A 1 -12.80 -8.33 -1.59
N ALA A 2 -12.16 -8.82 -0.52
CA ALA A 2 -12.30 -8.26 0.83
C ALA A 2 -11.68 -6.84 0.93
N ILE A 3 -12.22 -6.01 1.83
CA ILE A 3 -11.74 -4.64 2.08
C ILE A 3 -11.45 -4.50 3.58
N LEU A 4 -10.29 -3.92 3.90
CA LEU A 4 -9.96 -3.50 5.25
C LEU A 4 -10.36 -2.03 5.43
N GLU A 5 -11.22 -1.76 6.39
CA GLU A 5 -11.50 -0.39 6.81
C GLU A 5 -10.50 0.03 7.89
N ILE A 6 -9.86 1.18 7.69
CA ILE A 6 -8.89 1.72 8.64
C ILE A 6 -9.08 3.23 8.77
N THR A 7 -8.69 3.79 9.91
CA THR A 7 -8.78 5.21 10.17
C THR A 7 -7.41 5.90 10.12
N SER A 8 -7.39 7.23 9.96
CA SER A 8 -6.14 8.01 9.99
C SER A 8 -5.42 7.89 11.32
N ASP A 9 -6.14 7.74 12.44
CA ASP A 9 -5.50 7.57 13.76
C ASP A 9 -4.81 6.22 13.88
N GLN A 10 -5.39 5.16 13.32
CA GLN A 10 -4.74 3.85 13.24
C GLN A 10 -3.55 3.89 12.29
N LEU A 11 -3.67 4.56 11.13
CA LEU A 11 -2.56 4.72 10.20
C LEU A 11 -1.37 5.46 10.84
N ARG A 12 -1.63 6.51 11.64
CA ARG A 12 -0.59 7.24 12.38
C ARG A 12 0.13 6.37 13.41
N GLN A 13 -0.54 5.36 13.98
CA GLN A 13 0.09 4.41 14.90
C GLN A 13 1.04 3.43 14.19
N ILE A 14 0.78 3.10 12.93
CA ILE A 14 1.68 2.26 12.12
C ILE A 14 2.96 3.02 11.77
N GLY A 15 2.82 4.32 11.49
CA GLY A 15 3.93 5.22 11.26
C GLY A 15 3.50 6.46 10.50
N TYR A 16 4.47 7.33 10.24
CA TYR A 16 4.26 8.45 9.34
C TYR A 16 3.86 7.93 7.95
N TYR A 17 2.76 8.47 7.41
CA TYR A 17 2.31 8.21 6.06
C TYR A 17 2.00 9.50 5.33
N LYS A 18 2.13 9.46 4.02
CA LYS A 18 1.73 10.52 3.11
C LYS A 18 0.51 10.08 2.32
N MET A 19 -0.50 10.94 2.26
CA MET A 19 -1.63 10.76 1.36
C MET A 19 -1.24 11.19 -0.05
N MET A 20 -1.45 10.29 -1.02
CA MET A 20 -1.45 10.59 -2.45
C MET A 20 -2.88 10.51 -2.98
N ARG A 21 -3.11 10.93 -4.22
CA ARG A 21 -4.46 10.99 -4.80
C ARG A 21 -5.20 9.64 -4.74
N THR A 22 -4.49 8.53 -4.96
CA THR A 22 -5.06 7.18 -5.11
C THR A 22 -4.39 6.11 -4.26
N PHE A 23 -3.42 6.49 -3.41
CA PHE A 23 -2.74 5.59 -2.49
C PHE A 23 -2.20 6.33 -1.27
N LEU A 24 -1.90 5.58 -0.21
CA LEU A 24 -1.16 6.05 0.96
C LEU A 24 0.27 5.51 0.85
N MET A 25 1.27 6.29 1.26
CA MET A 25 2.67 5.89 1.21
C MET A 25 3.30 5.96 2.60
N PHE A 26 3.92 4.87 3.05
CA PHE A 26 4.76 4.82 4.25
C PHE A 26 6.24 4.77 3.84
N PRO A 27 6.96 5.91 3.84
CA PRO A 27 8.37 5.96 3.48
C PRO A 27 9.27 5.46 4.63
N ARG A 28 10.33 4.72 4.32
CA ARG A 28 11.32 4.18 5.28
C ARG A 28 12.71 4.14 4.64
N LYS A 29 13.80 4.41 5.37
CA LYS A 29 15.15 4.41 4.77
C LYS A 29 15.43 3.12 3.96
N GLY A 30 15.61 3.26 2.64
CA GLY A 30 15.89 2.18 1.69
C GLY A 30 14.67 1.42 1.12
N TRP A 31 13.43 1.81 1.47
CA TRP A 31 12.20 1.18 0.94
C TRP A 31 10.90 1.92 1.30
N HIS A 32 9.81 1.65 0.60
CA HIS A 32 8.50 2.17 0.98
C HIS A 32 7.39 1.13 0.85
N ILE A 33 6.29 1.42 1.56
CA ILE A 33 5.02 0.73 1.40
C ILE A 33 4.06 1.66 0.70
N ARG A 34 3.50 1.19 -0.41
CA ARG A 34 2.36 1.82 -1.05
C ARG A 34 1.11 1.03 -0.68
N VAL A 35 0.12 1.68 -0.11
CA VAL A 35 -1.16 1.09 0.27
C VAL A 35 -2.22 1.63 -0.68
N ASP A 36 -2.81 0.76 -1.50
CA ASP A 36 -3.90 1.17 -2.38
C ASP A 36 -5.22 1.18 -1.61
N HIS A 37 -5.90 2.32 -1.70
CA HIS A 37 -7.22 2.54 -1.12
C HIS A 37 -8.26 2.82 -2.21
N LYS A 38 -9.43 2.20 -2.09
CA LYS A 38 -10.58 2.43 -2.97
C LYS A 38 -11.30 3.72 -2.58
N PRO A 39 -12.05 4.34 -3.52
CA PRO A 39 -13.02 5.35 -3.18
C PRO A 39 -13.98 4.86 -2.09
N VAL A 40 -14.25 5.72 -1.12
CA VAL A 40 -15.19 5.48 -0.02
C VAL A 40 -16.63 5.85 -0.40
N ASN A 41 -16.82 6.64 -1.47
CA ASN A 41 -18.13 7.04 -1.97
C ASN A 41 -18.19 7.08 -3.51
N GLN A 42 -19.40 7.26 -4.04
CA GLN A 42 -19.67 7.29 -5.49
C GLN A 42 -19.08 8.53 -6.19
N ARG A 43 -18.68 9.55 -5.44
CA ARG A 43 -18.03 10.76 -5.98
C ARG A 43 -16.54 10.54 -6.28
N GLY A 44 -15.99 9.39 -5.87
CA GLY A 44 -14.57 9.11 -6.04
C GLY A 44 -13.71 9.60 -4.88
N ASP A 45 -14.28 10.05 -3.77
CA ASP A 45 -13.48 10.46 -2.62
C ASP A 45 -12.78 9.25 -2.02
N HIS A 46 -11.50 9.38 -1.68
CA HIS A 46 -10.68 8.28 -1.15
C HIS A 46 -10.55 8.28 0.39
N SER A 47 -11.25 9.20 1.06
CA SER A 47 -11.33 9.27 2.53
C SER A 47 -12.64 9.90 2.96
N LEU A 48 -13.24 9.42 4.05
CA LEU A 48 -14.44 10.04 4.64
C LEU A 48 -14.10 10.63 6.02
N GLN A 49 -14.49 11.87 6.27
CA GLN A 49 -14.38 12.44 7.61
C GLN A 49 -15.37 11.77 8.55
N LEU A 50 -14.90 11.25 9.68
CA LEU A 50 -15.71 10.47 10.61
C LEU A 50 -16.44 11.38 11.60
N LYS A 51 -17.63 10.95 12.01
CA LYS A 51 -18.41 11.60 13.08
C LYS A 51 -18.18 10.86 14.40
N ASN A 52 -18.14 11.60 15.49
CA ASN A 52 -18.14 11.01 16.83
C ASN A 52 -19.55 10.54 17.23
N SER A 53 -19.67 9.94 18.42
CA SER A 53 -20.95 9.45 18.98
C SER A 53 -22.02 10.52 19.15
N LYS A 54 -21.65 11.80 19.12
CA LYS A 54 -22.55 12.97 19.18
C LYS A 54 -22.88 13.54 17.79
N GLY A 55 -22.48 12.86 16.71
CA GLY A 55 -22.72 13.28 15.34
C GLY A 55 -21.84 14.43 14.83
N LYS A 56 -20.85 14.89 15.61
CA LYS A 56 -19.92 15.96 15.22
C LYS A 56 -18.76 15.40 14.40
N LEU A 57 -18.38 16.08 13.32
CA LEU A 57 -17.21 15.74 12.51
C LEU A 57 -15.91 15.78 13.34
N THR A 58 -15.00 14.86 13.05
CA THR A 58 -13.69 14.71 13.71
C THR A 58 -12.57 14.86 12.68
N ASP A 59 -11.33 15.08 13.13
CA ASP A 59 -10.17 15.08 12.22
C ASP A 59 -9.77 13.67 11.76
N ASN A 60 -10.41 12.64 12.33
CA ASN A 60 -10.15 11.27 11.97
C ASN A 60 -10.89 10.93 10.66
N ARG A 61 -10.17 10.33 9.71
CA ARG A 61 -10.69 9.94 8.40
C ARG A 61 -10.70 8.44 8.22
N GLY A 62 -11.76 7.89 7.62
CA GLY A 62 -11.85 6.48 7.23
C GLY A 62 -11.36 6.23 5.81
N TYR A 63 -10.70 5.08 5.61
CA TYR A 63 -10.14 4.60 4.35
C TYR A 63 -10.54 3.14 4.11
N LYS A 64 -10.67 2.76 2.83
CA LYS A 64 -10.95 1.38 2.39
C LYS A 64 -9.73 0.80 1.67
N ILE A 65 -8.95 -0.03 2.33
CA ILE A 65 -7.72 -0.64 1.81
C ILE A 65 -8.01 -2.01 1.20
N ARG A 66 -7.36 -2.32 0.07
CA ARG A 66 -7.46 -3.65 -0.57
C ARG A 66 -6.11 -4.35 -0.74
N SER A 67 -5.05 -3.57 -0.89
CA SER A 67 -3.73 -4.08 -1.20
C SER A 67 -2.65 -3.14 -0.71
N PHE A 68 -1.48 -3.69 -0.48
CA PHE A 68 -0.27 -2.90 -0.35
C PHE A 68 0.87 -3.53 -1.13
N HIS A 69 1.90 -2.74 -1.39
CA HIS A 69 3.08 -3.12 -2.15
C HIS A 69 4.30 -2.68 -1.38
N ILE A 70 5.34 -3.49 -1.45
CA ILE A 70 6.64 -3.15 -0.88
C ILE A 70 7.64 -3.04 -2.01
N LYS A 71 8.38 -1.94 -1.99
CA LYS A 71 9.45 -1.65 -2.93
C LYS A 71 10.70 -1.28 -2.17
N ARG A 72 11.82 -1.85 -2.62
CA ARG A 72 13.16 -1.42 -2.22
C ARG A 72 13.54 -0.19 -3.02
N ASP A 73 14.02 0.83 -2.33
CA ASP A 73 14.51 2.05 -2.98
C ASP A 73 16.03 1.97 -3.07
N ASN A 74 16.56 2.06 -4.30
CA ASN A 74 17.99 2.01 -4.54
C ASN A 74 18.69 3.36 -4.24
N ASN A 75 17.90 4.43 -4.06
CA ASN A 75 18.39 5.73 -3.64
C ASN A 75 18.30 5.94 -2.12
N SER A 76 19.28 6.64 -1.57
CA SER A 76 19.44 6.87 -0.13
C SER A 76 18.46 7.86 0.52
N SER A 77 17.53 8.49 -0.22
CA SER A 77 16.66 9.55 0.31
C SER A 77 15.26 9.62 -0.30
N PHE A 78 14.26 9.78 0.57
CA PHE A 78 12.83 9.95 0.26
C PHE A 78 12.42 11.37 0.09
N ILE A 79 11.46 11.55 -0.80
CA ILE A 79 10.78 12.80 -0.94
C ILE A 79 9.34 12.52 -1.45
N SER A 80 8.36 13.28 -0.92
CA SER A 80 7.06 13.69 -1.46
C SER A 80 6.97 14.49 -2.81
N GLU A 81 6.10 14.07 -3.76
CA GLU A 81 5.70 14.87 -4.97
C GLU A 81 4.39 15.69 -4.81
N ILE A 82 3.92 15.94 -3.58
CA ILE A 82 2.70 16.74 -3.31
C ILE A 82 3.06 17.78 -2.25
N GLU A 83 2.73 19.04 -2.51
CA GLU A 83 2.93 20.14 -1.58
C GLU A 83 2.35 19.81 -0.21
N GLY A 84 3.25 19.77 0.76
CA GLY A 84 3.01 19.59 2.18
C GLY A 84 4.34 19.83 2.87
N ASN A 85 4.40 20.81 3.76
CA ASN A 85 5.63 21.48 4.26
C ASN A 85 6.60 20.64 5.11
N TYR A 86 6.62 19.32 4.99
CA TYR A 86 7.49 18.47 5.83
C TYR A 86 8.29 17.47 4.98
N PHE A 87 9.44 17.96 4.49
CA PHE A 87 10.65 17.28 3.98
C PHE A 87 10.63 16.49 2.64
N GLY A 88 11.54 16.90 1.72
CA GLY A 88 12.09 16.19 0.55
C GLY A 88 11.73 16.74 -0.86
N LYS A 89 12.56 16.53 -1.93
CA LYS A 89 12.36 16.85 -3.42
C LYS A 89 12.12 15.79 -4.63
N LYS A 90 11.98 14.45 -4.54
CA LYS A 90 11.44 13.43 -5.50
C LYS A 90 10.95 12.03 -4.94
N ILE A 91 9.70 11.58 -5.18
CA ILE A 91 9.34 10.13 -5.03
C ILE A 91 9.95 9.47 -6.26
N VAL A 92 10.99 8.66 -6.06
CA VAL A 92 11.59 7.97 -7.20
C VAL A 92 10.74 6.74 -7.51
N ILE A 93 9.79 6.94 -8.40
CA ILE A 93 9.21 5.86 -9.20
C ILE A 93 10.32 5.41 -10.17
N GLU A 94 11.25 4.62 -9.63
CA GLU A 94 12.32 3.94 -10.37
C GLU A 94 11.81 2.60 -10.90
N ASP A 95 12.41 2.10 -11.98
CA ASP A 95 12.19 0.74 -12.46
C ASP A 95 12.68 -0.26 -11.41
N SER A 96 11.80 -0.67 -10.52
CA SER A 96 12.12 -1.71 -9.55
C SER A 96 10.92 -2.62 -9.32
N LYS A 97 11.23 -3.88 -9.06
CA LYS A 97 10.23 -4.90 -8.77
C LYS A 97 9.47 -4.53 -7.49
N TYR A 98 8.16 -4.77 -7.50
CA TYR A 98 7.27 -4.65 -6.35
C TYR A 98 6.74 -6.04 -6.02
N VAL A 99 6.56 -6.33 -4.73
CA VAL A 99 5.74 -7.49 -4.31
C VAL A 99 4.40 -6.98 -3.82
N TYR A 100 3.34 -7.55 -4.40
CA TYR A 100 1.96 -7.22 -4.14
C TYR A 100 1.39 -8.10 -3.02
N PHE A 101 0.65 -7.48 -2.10
CA PHE A 101 -0.07 -8.16 -1.02
C PHE A 101 -1.54 -7.74 -1.08
N VAL A 102 -2.45 -8.70 -1.22
CA VAL A 102 -3.89 -8.46 -1.32
C VAL A 102 -4.59 -8.93 -0.05
N TYR A 103 -5.54 -8.14 0.43
CA TYR A 103 -6.33 -8.50 1.59
C TYR A 103 -7.32 -9.61 1.22
N ALA A 104 -7.14 -10.79 1.83
CA ALA A 104 -8.00 -11.95 1.62
C ALA A 104 -9.21 -11.97 2.57
N GLY A 105 -9.19 -11.15 3.64
CA GLY A 105 -10.20 -11.14 4.69
C GLY A 105 -9.69 -11.79 5.98
N GLY A 106 -10.40 -11.57 7.09
CA GLY A 106 -10.09 -12.18 8.39
C GLY A 106 -8.68 -11.89 8.91
N GLY A 107 -8.08 -10.76 8.54
CA GLY A 107 -6.69 -10.44 8.90
C GLY A 107 -5.61 -10.99 7.96
N VAL A 108 -5.97 -11.84 6.99
CA VAL A 108 -5.01 -12.51 6.12
C VAL A 108 -4.66 -11.66 4.89
N TRP A 109 -3.36 -11.58 4.60
CA TRP A 109 -2.80 -10.91 3.44
C TRP A 109 -2.07 -11.92 2.55
N GLN A 110 -2.54 -12.03 1.30
CA GLN A 110 -2.03 -12.96 0.32
C GLN A 110 -0.93 -12.29 -0.52
N PRO A 111 0.33 -12.75 -0.42
CA PRO A 111 1.38 -12.29 -1.33
C PRO A 111 1.15 -12.85 -2.74
N ILE A 112 1.42 -12.03 -3.76
CA ILE A 112 1.26 -12.38 -5.18
C ILE A 112 2.64 -12.51 -5.81
N TRP A 113 2.97 -13.71 -6.28
CA TRP A 113 4.24 -13.99 -6.97
C TRP A 113 4.15 -13.71 -8.47
N GLY A 114 5.24 -13.20 -9.03
CA GLY A 114 5.37 -12.94 -10.47
C GLY A 114 4.57 -11.73 -10.95
N TYR A 115 4.13 -10.85 -10.05
CA TYR A 115 3.48 -9.60 -10.38
C TYR A 115 4.36 -8.43 -9.95
N GLY A 116 5.35 -8.09 -10.77
CA GLY A 116 6.07 -6.83 -10.68
C GLY A 116 5.46 -5.88 -11.71
N LYS A 117 4.79 -4.81 -11.28
CA LYS A 117 4.46 -3.76 -12.25
C LYS A 117 5.69 -2.90 -12.49
N LEU A 118 6.09 -2.77 -13.74
CA LEU A 118 6.99 -1.70 -14.16
C LEU A 118 6.16 -0.41 -14.23
N GLU A 119 6.58 0.60 -13.47
CA GLU A 119 5.96 1.93 -13.49
C GLU A 119 6.88 2.86 -14.27
N GLU A 120 6.68 2.95 -15.60
CA GLU A 120 7.46 3.84 -16.45
C GLU A 120 6.86 5.25 -16.43
N LYS A 121 7.69 6.28 -16.24
CA LYS A 121 7.33 7.66 -16.58
C LYS A 121 7.66 7.92 -18.05
N HIS A 122 6.65 8.03 -18.91
CA HIS A 122 6.82 8.49 -20.29
C HIS A 122 6.14 9.84 -20.46
N LYS A 123 6.92 10.88 -20.83
CA LYS A 123 6.40 12.25 -21.08
C LYS A 123 5.52 12.83 -19.94
N GLY A 124 5.84 12.51 -18.68
CA GLY A 124 5.10 12.98 -17.52
C GLY A 124 3.87 12.13 -17.13
N GLU A 125 3.56 11.10 -17.90
CA GLU A 125 2.48 10.15 -17.63
C GLU A 125 3.03 8.82 -17.08
N THR A 126 2.27 8.21 -16.17
CA THR A 126 2.58 6.89 -15.60
C THR A 126 2.02 5.81 -16.50
N ILE A 127 2.89 5.07 -17.19
CA ILE A 127 2.52 3.91 -17.99
C ILE A 127 2.75 2.65 -17.15
N TRP A 128 1.69 1.86 -16.99
CA TRP A 128 1.73 0.57 -16.31
C TRP A 128 1.93 -0.53 -17.33
N ARG A 129 3.14 -1.09 -17.43
CA ARG A 129 3.34 -2.31 -18.23
C ARG A 129 3.10 -3.55 -17.36
N PRO A 130 2.24 -4.48 -17.79
CA PRO A 130 2.17 -5.80 -17.18
C PRO A 130 3.40 -6.57 -17.63
N ASP A 131 4.55 -6.26 -17.05
CA ASP A 131 5.69 -7.14 -17.22
C ASP A 131 5.52 -8.27 -16.20
N ASN A 132 5.31 -9.48 -16.71
CA ASN A 132 5.40 -10.71 -15.93
C ASN A 132 6.87 -10.96 -15.52
N THR A 133 7.53 -9.96 -14.94
CA THR A 133 8.91 -10.10 -14.50
C THR A 133 8.90 -11.01 -13.29
N GLU A 134 9.61 -12.13 -13.40
CA GLU A 134 9.81 -13.00 -12.26
C GLU A 134 10.54 -12.22 -11.16
N ILE A 135 9.93 -12.21 -9.98
CA ILE A 135 10.50 -11.57 -8.81
C ILE A 135 11.63 -12.49 -8.32
N ASP A 136 12.84 -11.96 -8.24
CA ASP A 136 13.97 -12.73 -7.70
C ASP A 136 13.74 -13.02 -6.21
N ILE A 137 14.35 -14.10 -5.73
CA ILE A 137 14.15 -14.59 -4.37
C ILE A 137 14.58 -13.59 -3.30
N ASP A 138 15.57 -12.75 -3.59
CA ASP A 138 16.06 -11.71 -2.68
C ASP A 138 15.03 -10.59 -2.51
N THR A 139 14.48 -10.10 -3.62
CA THR A 139 13.39 -9.12 -3.62
C THR A 139 12.15 -9.67 -2.91
N TRP A 140 11.84 -10.94 -3.14
CA TRP A 140 10.75 -11.62 -2.45
C TRP A 140 10.97 -11.69 -0.94
N GLY A 141 12.13 -12.20 -0.51
CA GLY A 141 12.50 -12.32 0.89
C GLY A 141 12.50 -10.96 1.59
N PHE A 142 13.03 -9.93 0.92
CA PHE A 142 12.98 -8.55 1.36
C PHE A 142 11.54 -8.07 1.59
N ALA A 143 10.67 -8.21 0.59
CA ALA A 143 9.30 -7.75 0.72
C ALA A 143 8.53 -8.52 1.79
N CYS A 144 8.64 -9.84 1.87
CA CYS A 144 7.97 -10.63 2.91
C CYS A 144 8.46 -10.26 4.32
N LYS A 145 9.75 -9.95 4.51
CA LYS A 145 10.27 -9.47 5.80
C LYS A 145 9.62 -8.15 6.19
N ASN A 146 9.59 -7.17 5.29
CA ASN A 146 9.03 -5.85 5.56
C ASN A 146 7.49 -5.88 5.65
N ALA A 147 6.83 -6.80 4.94
CA ALA A 147 5.40 -7.03 5.05
C ALA A 147 5.06 -7.54 6.46
N ARG A 148 5.78 -8.53 6.99
CA ARG A 148 5.56 -9.00 8.37
C ARG A 148 5.70 -7.87 9.38
N TRP A 149 6.71 -7.02 9.22
CA TRP A 149 6.85 -5.83 10.07
C TRP A 149 5.62 -4.92 9.95
N PHE A 150 5.16 -4.60 8.74
CA PHE A 150 4.00 -3.75 8.53
C PHE A 150 2.70 -4.34 9.08
N LEU A 151 2.49 -5.65 8.90
CA LEU A 151 1.33 -6.37 9.43
C LEU A 151 1.32 -6.37 10.96
N ASP A 152 2.47 -6.56 11.61
CA ASP A 152 2.61 -6.44 13.07
C ASP A 152 2.23 -5.03 13.57
N GLN A 153 2.66 -3.98 12.86
CA GLN A 153 2.24 -2.61 13.18
C GLN A 153 0.74 -2.41 12.95
N MET A 154 0.18 -2.98 11.87
CA MET A 154 -1.28 -2.96 11.66
C MET A 154 -2.00 -3.67 12.80
N THR A 155 -1.52 -4.81 13.28
CA THR A 155 -2.14 -5.53 14.41
C THR A 155 -2.16 -4.70 15.67
N LYS A 156 -1.07 -3.99 15.97
CA LYS A 156 -1.02 -3.07 17.12
C LYS A 156 -2.02 -1.93 16.97
N ALA A 157 -2.11 -1.35 15.77
CA ALA A 157 -2.98 -0.21 15.50
C ALA A 157 -4.48 -0.57 15.47
N THR A 158 -4.84 -1.72 14.88
CA THR A 158 -6.24 -2.16 14.72
C THR A 158 -6.72 -3.00 15.88
N LYS A 159 -5.81 -3.55 16.69
CA LYS A 159 -6.09 -4.59 17.70
C LYS A 159 -6.70 -5.86 17.10
N CYS A 160 -6.46 -6.08 15.80
CA CYS A 160 -6.87 -7.27 15.07
C CYS A 160 -5.65 -8.00 14.54
N GLU A 161 -5.64 -9.33 14.57
CA GLU A 161 -4.53 -10.10 14.03
C GLU A 161 -4.40 -9.89 12.51
N HIS A 162 -3.19 -9.61 12.05
CA HIS A 162 -2.86 -9.46 10.64
C HIS A 162 -1.65 -10.33 10.30
N GLY A 163 -1.80 -11.19 9.31
CA GLY A 163 -0.79 -12.19 8.96
C GLY A 163 -0.64 -12.41 7.47
N LEU A 164 0.52 -12.95 7.07
CA LEU A 164 0.74 -13.39 5.70
C LEU A 164 0.21 -14.81 5.50
N ALA A 165 -0.44 -15.05 4.38
CA ALA A 165 -0.80 -16.40 3.95
C ALA A 165 0.46 -17.26 3.71
N CYS A 166 0.31 -18.58 3.88
CA CYS A 166 1.38 -19.54 3.65
C CYS A 166 1.61 -19.74 2.15
N GLY A 167 2.49 -18.93 1.57
CA GLY A 167 2.94 -19.05 0.19
C GLY A 167 2.20 -18.12 -0.78
N PRO A 168 2.78 -17.87 -1.96
CA PRO A 168 2.20 -17.00 -2.95
C PRO A 168 1.08 -17.63 -3.77
N ILE A 169 0.21 -16.78 -4.31
CA ILE A 169 -0.58 -17.11 -5.50
C ILE A 169 0.14 -16.57 -6.75
N ARG A 170 0.06 -17.29 -7.88
CA ARG A 170 0.64 -16.82 -9.15
C ARG A 170 -0.15 -15.61 -9.68
N GLY A 171 0.54 -14.59 -10.19
CA GLY A 171 -0.05 -13.34 -10.69
C GLY A 171 -1.18 -13.51 -11.72
N ALA A 172 -1.11 -14.50 -12.61
CA ALA A 172 -2.17 -14.81 -13.57
C ALA A 172 -3.48 -15.27 -12.88
N GLN A 173 -3.39 -16.02 -11.78
CA GLN A 173 -4.55 -16.35 -10.95
C GLN A 173 -5.02 -15.17 -10.11
N ALA A 174 -4.12 -14.24 -9.75
CA ALA A 174 -4.45 -13.02 -9.01
C ALA A 174 -5.22 -11.98 -9.85
N HIS A 175 -5.03 -11.97 -11.18
CA HIS A 175 -5.79 -11.10 -12.08
C HIS A 175 -7.31 -11.33 -11.96
N LEU A 176 -7.73 -12.60 -11.80
CA LEU A 176 -9.12 -12.97 -11.53
C LEU A 176 -9.66 -12.35 -10.23
N PHE A 177 -8.83 -12.21 -9.19
CA PHE A 177 -9.25 -11.59 -7.93
C PHE A 177 -9.19 -10.05 -7.96
N SER A 178 -8.37 -9.46 -8.83
CA SER A 178 -8.21 -8.01 -8.97
C SER A 178 -9.32 -7.32 -9.79
N GLN A 179 -10.06 -8.10 -10.59
CA GLN A 179 -11.19 -7.67 -11.42
C GLN A 179 -12.57 -7.91 -10.75
N LEU A 180 -12.60 -8.63 -9.61
CA LEU A 180 -13.78 -8.88 -8.74
C LEU A 180 -13.75 -8.03 -7.45
#